data_AF-A0A847CTK0-F1
#
_entry.id   AF-A0A847CTK0-F1
#
_cell.length_a   1.000
_cell.length_b   1.000
_cell.length_c   1.000
_cell.angle_alpha   90.00
_cell.angle_beta   90.00
_cell.angle_gamma   90.00
#
_symmetry.space_group_name_H-M   'P 1'
#
loop_
_entity.id
_entity.type
_entity.pdbx_description
1 polymer ?
#
loop_
_entity_poly.entity_id
_entity_poly.type
_entity_poly.pdbx_seq_one_letter_code
_entity_poly.pdbx_strand_id
1 'polypeptide(L)'
;MLESLLSNPNTLIISMIGISTFFGLATGFQPAALGVIIPVIGGMSLSLARMTALAHIAFAWSFVGYFFSPLHLCQLFTVEYMKLENAEVYKKYSKFIIILVIALLIENFVLLSIIK
;
A
#
# COMPACT_ATOMS: atom_id res chain seq x y z
N MET A 1 -8.13 -3.32 18.97
CA MET A 1 -6.80 -3.67 18.42
C MET A 1 -6.41 -2.78 17.24
N LEU A 2 -7.27 -2.61 16.22
CA LEU A 2 -6.99 -1.68 15.11
C LEU A 2 -6.96 -0.21 15.57
N GLU A 3 -7.93 0.19 16.38
CA GLU A 3 -7.98 1.56 16.95
C GLU A 3 -6.75 1.89 17.80
N SER A 4 -6.25 0.94 18.61
CA SER A 4 -5.05 1.12 19.42
C SER A 4 -3.77 1.24 18.60
N LEU A 5 -3.74 0.63 17.41
CA LEU A 5 -2.61 0.72 16.48
C LEU A 5 -2.60 2.04 15.70
N LEU A 6 -3.79 2.58 15.40
CA LEU A 6 -3.97 3.86 14.72
C LEU A 6 -3.85 5.06 15.67
N SER A 7 -4.16 4.89 16.96
CA SER A 7 -4.07 5.97 17.94
C SER A 7 -2.66 6.18 18.50
N ASN A 8 -1.80 5.15 18.46
CA ASN A 8 -0.43 5.24 18.95
C ASN A 8 0.51 5.81 17.85
N PRO A 9 1.15 6.97 18.07
CA PRO A 9 2.02 7.61 17.09
C PRO A 9 3.17 6.72 16.61
N ASN A 10 3.69 5.86 17.50
CA ASN A 10 4.82 4.99 17.21
C ASN A 10 4.44 3.83 16.28
N THR A 11 3.16 3.44 16.25
CA THR A 11 2.65 2.33 15.42
C THR A 11 1.85 2.79 14.21
N LEU A 12 1.44 4.05 14.16
CA LEU A 12 0.56 4.60 13.12
C LEU A 12 1.11 4.37 11.70
N ILE A 13 2.40 4.67 11.47
CA ILE A 13 3.02 4.51 10.14
C ILE A 13 3.02 3.06 9.68
N ILE A 14 3.48 2.14 10.54
CA ILE A 14 3.54 0.71 10.24
C ILE A 14 2.13 0.15 10.00
N SER A 15 1.16 0.62 10.79
CA SER A 15 -0.24 0.25 10.65
C SER A 15 -0.80 0.72 9.31
N MET A 16 -0.49 1.96 8.91
CA MET A 16 -0.94 2.52 7.63
C MET A 16 -0.34 1.75 6.45
N ILE A 17 0.95 1.39 6.51
CA ILE A 17 1.61 0.54 5.52
C ILE A 17 0.90 -0.81 5.42
N GLY A 18 0.68 -1.48 6.54
CA GLY A 18 0.05 -2.81 6.59
C GLY A 18 -1.39 -2.79 6.07
N ILE A 19 -2.22 -1.87 6.56
CA ILE A 19 -3.62 -1.74 6.17
C ILE A 19 -3.76 -1.38 4.70
N SER A 20 -2.95 -0.44 4.21
CA SER A 20 -2.99 -0.03 2.80
C SER A 20 -2.60 -1.15 1.86
N THR A 21 -1.53 -1.88 2.20
CA THR A 21 -1.11 -3.06 1.44
C THR A 21 -2.19 -4.14 1.48
N PHE A 22 -2.79 -4.40 2.64
CA PHE A 22 -3.84 -5.40 2.79
C PHE A 22 -5.08 -5.08 1.94
N PHE A 23 -5.60 -3.85 2.00
CA PHE A 23 -6.77 -3.49 1.19
C PHE A 23 -6.45 -3.46 -0.31
N GLY A 24 -5.25 -3.02 -0.71
CA GLY A 24 -4.80 -3.13 -2.10
C GLY A 24 -4.78 -4.59 -2.58
N LEU A 25 -4.21 -5.47 -1.75
CA LEU A 25 -4.11 -6.90 -2.05
C LEU A 25 -5.48 -7.58 -2.12
N ALA A 26 -6.33 -7.32 -1.14
CA ALA A 26 -7.65 -7.94 -1.00
C ALA A 26 -8.65 -7.47 -2.07
N THR A 27 -8.54 -6.22 -2.54
CA THR A 27 -9.46 -5.68 -3.55
C THR A 27 -8.97 -5.91 -4.96
N GLY A 28 -7.66 -6.01 -5.20
CA GLY A 28 -7.11 -5.99 -6.56
C GLY A 28 -7.46 -4.71 -7.33
N PHE A 29 -7.85 -3.64 -6.62
CA PHE A 29 -8.28 -2.36 -7.21
C PHE A 29 -7.94 -1.18 -6.29
N GLN A 30 -6.87 -0.45 -6.62
CA GLN A 30 -6.32 0.61 -5.77
C GLN A 30 -7.34 1.72 -5.38
N PRO A 31 -8.24 2.21 -6.27
CA PRO A 31 -9.23 3.21 -5.88
C PRO A 31 -10.20 2.72 -4.80
N ALA A 32 -10.56 1.43 -4.76
CA ALA A 32 -11.39 0.88 -3.69
C ALA A 32 -10.64 0.87 -2.36
N ALA A 33 -9.36 0.50 -2.35
CA ALA A 33 -8.54 0.55 -1.15
C ALA A 33 -8.43 1.99 -0.59
N LEU A 34 -8.21 2.97 -1.46
CA LEU A 34 -8.14 4.38 -1.07
C LEU A 34 -9.50 4.94 -0.62
N GLY A 35 -10.59 4.51 -1.24
CA GLY A 35 -11.95 4.87 -0.82
C GLY A 35 -12.25 4.48 0.62
N VAL A 36 -11.61 3.44 1.15
CA VAL A 36 -11.70 3.04 2.56
C VAL A 36 -10.74 3.84 3.44
N ILE A 37 -9.49 4.03 3.01
CA ILE A 37 -8.42 4.54 3.88
C ILE A 37 -8.42 6.07 3.99
N ILE A 38 -8.75 6.79 2.92
CA ILE A 38 -8.74 8.26 2.92
C ILE A 38 -9.74 8.83 3.95
N PRO A 39 -10.99 8.35 4.05
CA PRO A 39 -11.91 8.80 5.10
C PRO A 39 -11.39 8.54 6.51
N VAL A 40 -10.67 7.43 6.73
CA VAL A 40 -10.05 7.13 8.04
C VAL A 40 -9.01 8.19 8.39
N ILE A 41 -8.12 8.54 7.44
CA ILE A 41 -7.12 9.60 7.66
C ILE A 41 -7.80 10.95 7.89
N GLY A 42 -8.86 11.28 7.13
CA GLY A 42 -9.61 12.52 7.28
C GLY A 42 -10.36 12.66 8.60
N GLY A 43 -10.66 11.54 9.27
CA GLY A 43 -11.25 11.53 10.62
C GLY A 43 -10.23 11.74 11.75
N MET A 44 -8.92 11.74 11.46
CA MET A 44 -7.89 11.92 12.48
C MET A 44 -7.61 13.40 12.75
N SER A 45 -7.48 13.78 14.02
CA SER A 45 -7.10 15.14 14.43
C SER A 45 -5.58 15.38 14.21
N LEU A 46 -5.17 15.51 12.96
CA LEU A 46 -3.77 15.71 12.54
C LEU A 46 -3.58 17.06 11.82
N SER A 47 -2.35 17.55 11.78
CA SER A 47 -2.01 18.70 10.95
C SER A 47 -2.12 18.33 9.46
N LEU A 48 -2.38 19.32 8.61
CA LEU A 48 -2.48 19.12 7.15
C LEU A 48 -1.24 18.40 6.58
N ALA A 49 -0.04 18.78 7.01
CA ALA A 49 1.20 18.15 6.56
C ALA A 49 1.26 16.66 6.91
N ARG A 50 0.84 16.28 8.13
CA ARG A 50 0.81 14.87 8.57
C ARG A 50 -0.29 14.08 7.87
N MET A 51 -1.46 14.67 7.64
CA MET A 51 -2.52 14.04 6.83
C MET A 51 -2.03 13.75 5.40
N THR A 52 -1.39 14.72 4.76
CA THR A 52 -0.82 14.56 3.42
C THR A 52 0.25 13.46 3.38
N ALA A 53 1.12 13.40 4.40
CA ALA A 53 2.11 12.33 4.52
C ALA A 53 1.46 10.94 4.61
N LEU A 54 0.45 10.79 5.47
CA LEU A 54 -0.28 9.53 5.61
C LEU A 54 -1.05 9.16 4.33
N ALA A 55 -1.65 10.13 3.65
CA ALA A 55 -2.33 9.91 2.39
C ALA A 55 -1.36 9.45 1.30
N HIS A 56 -0.16 10.02 1.26
CA HIS A 56 0.91 9.57 0.36
C HIS A 56 1.35 8.14 0.66
N ILE A 57 1.61 7.82 1.93
CA ILE A 57 1.96 6.46 2.37
C ILE A 57 0.84 5.48 1.99
N ALA A 58 -0.42 5.85 2.24
CA ALA A 58 -1.56 5.01 1.88
C ALA A 58 -1.65 4.79 0.37
N PHE A 59 -1.41 5.82 -0.43
CA PHE A 59 -1.35 5.72 -1.88
C PHE A 59 -0.27 4.75 -2.36
N ALA A 60 0.96 4.91 -1.90
CA ALA A 60 2.08 4.07 -2.32
C ALA A 60 1.90 2.61 -1.92
N TRP A 61 1.50 2.35 -0.67
CA TRP A 61 1.38 0.98 -0.16
C TRP A 61 0.11 0.26 -0.63
N SER A 62 -0.97 0.99 -0.89
CA SER A 62 -2.14 0.40 -1.57
C SER A 62 -1.82 0.02 -3.02
N PHE A 63 -0.97 0.78 -3.71
CA PHE A 63 -0.47 0.41 -5.03
C PHE A 63 0.35 -0.89 -4.98
N VAL A 64 1.26 -1.04 -4.01
CA VAL A 64 2.03 -2.29 -3.85
C VAL A 64 1.10 -3.49 -3.66
N GLY A 65 0.13 -3.37 -2.75
CA GLY A 65 -0.87 -4.44 -2.54
C GLY A 65 -1.67 -4.75 -3.80
N TYR A 66 -2.16 -3.71 -4.48
CA TYR A 66 -2.90 -3.81 -5.73
C TYR A 66 -2.10 -4.51 -6.83
N PHE A 67 -0.88 -4.03 -7.10
CA PHE A 67 -0.06 -4.47 -8.22
C PHE A 67 0.32 -5.95 -8.09
N PHE A 68 0.59 -6.40 -6.86
CA PHE A 68 0.92 -7.80 -6.56
C PHE A 68 -0.29 -8.65 -6.16
N SER A 69 -1.51 -8.13 -6.27
CA SER A 69 -2.71 -8.90 -6.00
C SER A 69 -2.94 -9.98 -7.05
N PRO A 70 -3.25 -11.23 -6.67
CA PRO A 70 -3.68 -12.26 -7.61
C PRO A 70 -5.06 -11.94 -8.21
N LEU A 71 -5.80 -10.98 -7.62
CA LEU A 71 -7.09 -10.49 -8.08
C LEU A 71 -6.96 -9.31 -9.05
N HIS A 72 -5.75 -8.84 -9.34
CA HIS A 72 -5.53 -7.76 -10.29
C HIS A 72 -5.95 -8.21 -11.70
N LEU A 73 -7.09 -7.70 -12.15
CA LEU A 73 -7.74 -8.12 -13.40
C LEU A 73 -6.81 -8.06 -14.62
N CYS A 74 -6.01 -6.99 -14.76
CA CYS A 74 -5.09 -6.87 -15.90
C CYS A 74 -4.05 -7.99 -15.92
N GLN A 75 -3.52 -8.40 -14.76
CA GLN A 75 -2.61 -9.54 -14.68
C GLN A 75 -3.37 -10.86 -14.91
N LEU A 76 -4.53 -11.04 -14.28
CA LEU A 76 -5.33 -12.25 -14.38
C LEU A 76 -5.67 -12.59 -15.84
N PHE A 77 -6.19 -11.63 -16.61
CA PHE A 77 -6.50 -11.84 -18.03
C PHE A 77 -5.25 -12.06 -18.88
N THR A 78 -4.13 -11.41 -18.56
CA THR A 78 -2.87 -11.62 -19.29
C THR A 78 -2.33 -13.02 -19.06
N VAL A 79 -2.36 -13.51 -17.81
CA VAL A 79 -1.91 -14.86 -17.45
C VAL A 79 -2.78 -15.92 -18.11
N GLU A 80 -4.11 -15.71 -18.12
CA GLU A 80 -5.06 -16.58 -18.80
C GLU A 80 -4.81 -16.63 -20.32
N TYR A 81 -4.68 -15.45 -20.96
CA TYR A 81 -4.42 -15.35 -22.40
C TYR A 81 -3.09 -16.00 -22.80
N MET A 82 -2.03 -15.78 -22.01
CA MET A 82 -0.70 -16.32 -22.26
C MET A 82 -0.53 -17.78 -21.83
N LYS A 83 -1.55 -18.38 -21.19
CA LYS A 83 -1.54 -19.75 -20.68
C LYS A 83 -0.37 -20.03 -19.73
N LEU A 84 -0.10 -19.08 -18.83
CA LEU A 84 0.96 -19.18 -17.82
C LEU A 84 0.35 -19.45 -16.44
N GLU A 85 1.18 -19.86 -15.48
CA GLU A 85 0.79 -19.85 -14.08
C GLU A 85 1.15 -18.52 -13.40
N ASN A 86 0.28 -18.01 -12.52
CA ASN A 86 0.56 -16.79 -11.76
C ASN A 86 1.90 -16.86 -11.02
N ALA A 87 2.22 -18.02 -10.43
CA ALA A 87 3.46 -18.24 -9.68
C ALA A 87 4.73 -17.99 -10.51
N GLU A 88 4.71 -18.33 -11.81
CA GLU A 88 5.84 -18.09 -12.72
C GLU A 88 6.08 -16.60 -12.93
N VAL A 89 5.00 -15.83 -13.04
CA VAL A 89 5.06 -14.37 -13.19
C VAL A 89 5.61 -13.73 -11.91
N TYR A 90 5.08 -14.12 -10.73
CA TYR A 90 5.58 -13.66 -9.43
C TYR A 90 7.07 -13.95 -9.22
N LYS A 91 7.51 -15.15 -9.63
CA LYS A 91 8.93 -15.52 -9.57
C LYS A 91 9.79 -14.61 -10.43
N LYS A 92 9.30 -14.23 -11.63
CA LYS A 92 10.05 -13.43 -12.59
C LYS A 92 10.26 -11.98 -12.13
N TYR A 93 9.27 -11.36 -11.49
CA TYR A 93 9.41 -10.01 -10.96
C TYR A 93 9.72 -9.94 -9.45
N SER A 94 9.97 -11.07 -8.78
CA SER A 94 10.34 -11.13 -7.35
C SER A 94 11.42 -10.12 -6.94
N LYS A 95 12.47 -9.99 -7.74
CA LYS A 95 13.54 -8.99 -7.53
C LYS A 95 13.02 -7.55 -7.61
N PHE A 96 12.11 -7.28 -8.55
CA PHE A 96 11.47 -5.98 -8.68
C PHE A 96 10.61 -5.65 -7.46
N ILE A 97 9.88 -6.63 -6.90
CA ILE A 97 9.12 -6.44 -5.65
C ILE A 97 10.03 -5.97 -4.53
N ILE A 98 11.15 -6.67 -4.33
CA ILE A 98 12.10 -6.37 -3.25
C ILE A 98 12.67 -4.96 -3.42
N ILE A 99 13.11 -4.61 -4.63
CA ILE A 99 13.67 -3.28 -4.94
C ILE A 99 12.62 -2.19 -4.70
N LEU A 100 11.38 -2.40 -5.17
CA LEU A 100 10.28 -1.45 -5.00
C LEU A 100 9.96 -1.22 -3.52
N VAL A 101 9.85 -2.30 -2.74
CA VAL A 101 9.58 -2.22 -1.29
C VAL A 101 10.69 -1.47 -0.57
N ILE A 102 11.96 -1.76 -0.86
CA ILE A 102 13.10 -1.05 -0.27
C ILE A 102 13.07 0.44 -0.64
N ALA A 103 12.81 0.75 -1.91
CA ALA A 103 12.73 2.14 -2.39
C ALA A 103 11.62 2.91 -1.66
N LEU A 104 10.44 2.32 -1.48
CA LEU A 104 9.32 2.93 -0.76
C LEU A 104 9.60 3.10 0.74
N LEU A 105 10.33 2.17 1.37
CA LEU A 105 10.74 2.34 2.77
C LEU A 105 11.72 3.51 2.93
N ILE A 106 12.66 3.67 1.99
CA ILE A 106 13.60 4.81 1.98
C ILE A 106 12.86 6.12 1.73
N GLU A 107 11.95 6.15 0.74
CA GLU A 107 11.14 7.32 0.42
C GLU A 107 10.29 7.75 1.62
N ASN A 108 9.57 6.82 2.24
CA ASN A 108 8.81 7.08 3.47
C ASN A 108 9.69 7.67 4.59
N PHE A 109 10.91 7.15 4.77
CA PHE A 109 11.84 7.66 5.77
C PHE A 109 12.27 9.10 5.47
N VAL A 110 12.58 9.40 4.20
CA VAL A 110 12.92 10.75 3.75
C VAL A 110 11.73 11.70 3.94
N LEU A 111 10.52 11.30 3.53
CA LEU A 111 9.30 12.09 3.67
C LEU A 111 9.05 12.46 5.14
N LEU A 112 9.11 11.49 6.04
CA LEU A 112 8.91 11.71 7.48
C LEU A 112 10.04 12.54 8.12
N SER A 113 11.24 12.54 7.54
CA SER A 113 12.35 13.36 8.03
C SER A 113 12.17 14.85 7.68
N ILE A 114 11.47 15.13 6.58
CA ILE A 114 11.12 16.49 6.13
C ILE A 114 9.90 17.02 6.88
N ILE A 115 8.90 16.15 7.09
CA ILE A 115 7.65 16.47 7.78
C ILE A 115 7.81 16.18 9.29
N LYS A 116 8.55 17.03 10.00
CA LYS A 116 8.58 17.03 11.47
C LYS A 116 7.27 17.59 12.05
#